data_AF-A0A392MX63-F1
#
_entry.id   AF-A0A392MX63-F1
#
_cell.length_a   1.000
_cell.length_b   1.000
_cell.length_c   1.000
_cell.angle_alpha   90.00
_cell.angle_beta   90.00
_cell.angle_gamma   90.00
#
_symmetry.space_group_name_H-M   'P 1'
#
loop_
_entity.id
_entity.type
_entity.pdbx_description
1 polymer ?
#
loop_
_entity_poly.entity_id
_entity_poly.type
_entity_poly.pdbx_seq_one_letter_code
_entity_poly.pdbx_strand_id
1 'polypeptide(L)' 'AKKMMIVALWCIQTKPNDRPSMDKVLEMLEEEDGDLEIPNKPYFYPQDQPVADVGDDDISSSWSAYSTSVSDPREPT' A
#
# COMPACT_ATOMS: atom_id res chain seq x y z
N ALA A 1 22.74 9.19 8.27
CA ALA A 1 21.89 8.02 7.90
C ALA A 1 20.49 8.40 7.39
N LYS A 2 19.84 9.47 7.90
CA LYS A 2 18.48 9.91 7.49
C LYS A 2 18.29 10.00 5.97
N LYS A 3 19.26 10.56 5.24
CA LYS A 3 19.25 10.68 3.78
C LYS A 3 19.05 9.35 3.06
N MET A 4 19.83 8.33 3.43
CA MET A 4 19.73 6.99 2.84
C MET A 4 18.34 6.38 3.06
N MET A 5 17.73 6.63 4.22
CA MET A 5 16.39 6.13 4.51
C MET A 5 15.34 6.84 3.64
N ILE A 6 15.45 8.15 3.45
CA ILE A 6 14.55 8.91 2.57
C ILE A 6 14.68 8.44 1.12
N VAL A 7 15.90 8.28 0.61
CA VAL A 7 16.14 7.74 -0.74
C VAL A 7 15.58 6.33 -0.88
N ALA A 8 15.77 5.46 0.11
CA ALA A 8 15.19 4.12 0.11
C ALA A 8 13.65 4.16 0.06
N LEU A 9 13.02 5.06 0.83
CA LEU A 9 11.55 5.25 0.81
C LEU A 9 11.03 5.73 -0.55
N TRP A 10 11.81 6.54 -1.29
CA TRP A 10 11.47 6.95 -2.65
C TRP A 10 11.58 5.78 -3.64
N CYS A 11 12.59 4.93 -3.51
CA CYS A 11 12.80 3.80 -4.42
C CYS A 11 11.74 2.68 -4.29
N ILE A 12 11.13 2.51 -3.11
CA ILE A 12 10.17 1.42 -2.85
C ILE A 12 8.70 1.82 -3.03
N GLN A 13 8.41 2.99 -3.63
CA GLN A 13 7.03 3.46 -3.84
C GLN A 13 6.17 2.45 -4.60
N THR A 14 4.89 2.33 -4.21
CA THR A 14 3.96 1.36 -4.82
C THR A 14 3.59 1.76 -6.24
N LYS A 15 3.47 3.06 -6.52
CA LYS A 15 3.24 3.60 -7.85
C LYS A 15 4.58 3.71 -8.60
N PRO A 16 4.72 3.11 -9.80
CA PRO A 16 5.97 3.18 -10.56
C PRO A 16 6.42 4.60 -10.90
N ASN A 17 5.46 5.49 -11.19
CA ASN A 17 5.74 6.89 -11.56
C ASN A 17 6.29 7.72 -10.40
N ASP A 18 6.10 7.27 -9.15
CA ASP A 18 6.58 7.98 -7.97
C ASP A 18 8.02 7.56 -7.62
N ARG A 19 8.57 6.56 -8.32
CA ARG A 19 9.97 6.12 -8.12
C ARG A 19 10.91 7.02 -8.93
N PRO A 20 11.99 7.55 -8.31
CA PRO A 20 12.98 8.33 -9.04
C PRO A 20 13.74 7.47 -10.05
N SER A 21 14.24 8.11 -11.12
CA SER A 21 15.22 7.48 -12.01
C SER A 21 16.55 7.25 -11.28
N MET A 22 17.39 6.35 -11.80
CA MET A 22 18.72 6.11 -11.21
C MET A 22 19.58 7.37 -11.15
N ASP A 23 19.52 8.23 -12.17
CA ASP A 23 20.25 9.50 -12.18
C ASP A 23 19.79 10.42 -11.05
N LYS A 24 18.47 10.49 -10.80
CA LYS A 24 17.92 11.27 -9.69
C LYS A 24 18.30 10.68 -8.33
N VAL A 25 18.36 9.34 -8.22
CA VAL A 25 18.85 8.68 -7.00
C VAL A 25 20.29 9.06 -6.72
N LEU A 26 21.16 9.12 -7.73
CA LEU A 26 22.54 9.56 -7.57
C LEU A 26 22.62 11.02 -7.11
N GLU A 27 21.85 11.92 -7.75
CA GLU A 27 21.77 13.33 -7.36
C GLU A 27 21.37 13.49 -5.88
N MET A 28 20.33 12.77 -5.42
CA MET A 28 19.89 12.77 -4.02
C MET A 28 20.96 12.22 -3.05
N LEU A 29 21.81 11.30 -3.52
CA LEU A 29 22.89 10.69 -2.72
C LEU A 29 24.15 11.55 -2.67
N GLU A 30 24.40 12.34 -3.71
CA GLU A 30 25.58 13.21 -3.82
C GLU A 30 25.35 14.57 -3.15
N GLU A 31 24.11 15.05 -3.08
CA GLU A 31 23.79 16.34 -2.45
C GLU A 31 24.10 16.35 -0.93
N GLU A 32 24.91 17.31 -0.47
CA GLU A 32 25.49 17.36 0.89
C GLU A 32 24.45 17.73 1.96
N ASP A 33 23.58 18.70 1.66
CA ASP A 33 22.58 19.28 2.58
C ASP A 33 21.14 19.08 2.06
N GLY A 34 20.84 17.89 1.55
CA GLY A 34 19.58 17.61 0.86
C GLY A 34 18.37 17.80 1.77
N ASP A 35 17.57 18.83 1.48
CA ASP A 35 16.21 19.08 1.99
C ASP A 35 15.21 18.07 1.40
N LEU A 36 15.62 16.80 1.35
CA LEU A 36 14.86 15.72 0.74
C LEU A 36 13.60 15.48 1.54
N GLU A 37 12.48 15.78 0.91
CA GLU A 37 11.18 15.52 1.50
C GLU A 37 10.95 14.01 1.67
N ILE A 38 10.26 13.67 2.75
CA ILE A 38 9.79 12.31 2.95
C ILE A 38 8.71 12.04 1.90
N PRO A 39 8.82 10.95 1.12
CA PRO A 39 7.83 10.64 0.10
C PRO A 39 6.47 10.35 0.74
N ASN A 40 5.42 10.51 -0.06
CA ASN A 40 4.07 10.19 0.37
C ASN A 40 3.96 8.74 0.87
N LYS A 41 3.05 8.53 1.84
CA LYS A 41 2.83 7.22 2.43
C LYS A 41 2.29 6.29 1.35
N PRO A 42 2.89 5.10 1.14
CA PRO A 42 2.40 4.16 0.15
C PRO A 42 0.97 3.74 0.49
N TYR A 43 0.12 3.79 -0.52
CA TYR A 43 -1.26 3.32 -0.43
C TYR A 43 -1.28 1.82 -0.73
N PHE A 44 -1.85 1.02 0.18
CA PHE A 44 -1.95 -0.43 0.05
C PHE A 44 -3.22 -0.87 -0.71
N TYR A 45 -4.17 0.03 -0.88
CA TYR A 45 -5.42 -0.19 -1.60
C TYR A 45 -5.64 0.93 -2.62
N PRO A 46 -6.26 0.66 -3.78
CA PRO A 46 -6.87 1.71 -4.58
C PRO A 46 -7.80 2.51 -3.66
N GLN A 47 -7.69 3.83 -3.64
CA GLN A 47 -8.69 4.68 -2.99
C GLN A 47 -10.04 4.33 -3.60
N ASP A 48 -10.95 3.77 -2.79
CA ASP A 48 -12.34 3.59 -3.18
C ASP A 48 -12.83 4.94 -3.72
N GLN A 49 -13.38 4.89 -4.93
CA GLN A 49 -13.96 6.06 -5.59
C GLN A 49 -14.95 6.74 -4.63
N PRO A 50 -15.15 8.06 -4.73
CA PRO A 50 -16.08 8.77 -3.85
C PRO A 50 -17.41 8.02 -3.85
N VAL A 51 -17.81 7.56 -2.66
CA VAL A 51 -19.10 6.95 -2.42
C VAL A 51 -20.15 7.89 -2.98
N ALA A 52 -20.71 7.56 -4.14
CA ALA A 52 -21.97 8.12 -4.53
C ALA A 52 -22.94 7.68 -3.43
N ASP A 53 -23.56 8.65 -2.78
CA ASP A 53 -24.65 8.44 -1.84
C ASP A 53 -25.73 7.62 -2.57
N VAL A 54 -25.70 6.30 -2.34
CA VAL A 54 -26.72 5.36 -2.79
C VAL A 54 -27.44 4.99 -1.50
N GLY A 55 -28.71 5.39 -1.44
CA GLY A 55 -29.56 5.30 -0.27
C GLY A 55 -29.60 3.91 0.36
N ASP A 56 -29.94 3.91 1.65
CA ASP A 56 -30.09 2.73 2.50
C ASP A 56 -30.96 1.62 1.87
N ASP A 57 -30.32 0.53 1.43
CA ASP A 57 -30.89 -0.82 1.50
C ASP A 57 -29.81 -1.92 1.70
N ASP A 58 -29.87 -2.54 2.89
CA ASP A 58 -29.38 -3.88 3.29
C ASP A 58 -28.02 -4.41 2.75
N ILE A 59 -26.90 -3.98 3.34
CA ILE A 59 -25.66 -4.79 3.39
C ILE A 59 -25.47 -5.38 4.79
N SER A 60 -26.08 -6.54 5.03
CA SER A 60 -25.77 -7.38 6.19
C SER A 60 -25.38 -8.83 5.81
N SER A 61 -25.43 -9.21 4.53
CA SER A 61 -25.41 -10.65 4.19
C SER A 61 -24.06 -11.27 3.80
N SER A 62 -22.93 -10.54 3.72
CA SER A 62 -21.70 -11.11 3.12
C SER A 62 -20.50 -11.34 4.04
N TRP A 63 -20.54 -10.95 5.32
CA TRP A 63 -19.42 -11.18 6.25
C TRP A 63 -19.65 -12.34 7.23
N SER A 64 -20.86 -12.90 7.30
CA SER A 64 -21.14 -14.03 8.21
C SER A 64 -20.87 -15.42 7.60
N ALA A 65 -20.64 -15.52 6.28
CA ALA A 65 -20.48 -16.83 5.63
C ALA A 65 -19.11 -17.49 5.86
N TYR A 66 -18.07 -16.76 6.29
CA TYR A 66 -16.74 -17.35 6.49
C TYR A 66 -16.48 -17.85 7.93
N SER A 67 -17.39 -17.60 8.87
CA SER A 67 -17.13 -17.84 10.29
C SER A 67 -17.80 -19.10 10.89
N THR A 68 -18.46 -19.94 10.10
CA THR A 68 -19.02 -21.20 10.63
C THR A 68 -18.99 -22.32 9.59
N SER A 69 -17.90 -23.10 9.55
CA SER A 69 -17.92 -24.57 9.43
C SER A 69 -16.55 -25.12 8.96
N VAL A 70 -15.60 -25.32 9.89
CA VAL A 70 -14.68 -26.44 9.74
C VAL A 70 -15.19 -27.52 10.69
N SER A 71 -16.14 -28.31 10.18
CA SER A 71 -16.47 -29.61 10.76
C SER A 71 -15.60 -30.63 10.05
N ASP A 72 -14.79 -31.34 10.83
CA ASP A 72 -13.96 -32.47 10.42
C ASP A 72 -14.80 -33.59 9.79
N PRO A 73 -14.36 -34.16 8.65
CA PRO A 73 -14.65 -35.57 8.42
C PRO A 73 -13.42 -36.33 7.85
N ARG A 74 -12.85 -37.18 8.71
CA ARG A 74 -12.54 -38.61 8.48
C ARG A 74 -11.60 -38.99 7.32
N GLU A 75 -10.53 -39.71 7.69
CA GLU A 75 -9.60 -40.46 6.84
C GLU A 75 -10.23 -41.32 5.73
N PRO A 76 -9.46 -41.54 4.65
CA PRO A 76 -9.37 -42.86 4.01
C PRO A 76 -7.92 -43.35 3.79
N THR A 77 -7.67 -44.53 4.40
CA THR A 77 -6.72 -45.64 4.07
C THR A 77 -5.22 -45.41 4.00
#